data_AF-A0A1H3LP88-F1
#
_entry.id   AF-A0A1H3LP88-F1
#
_cell.length_a   1.000
_cell.length_b   1.000
_cell.length_c   1.000
_cell.angle_alpha   90.00
_cell.angle_beta   90.00
_cell.angle_gamma   90.00
#
_symmetry.space_group_name_H-M   'P 1'
#
loop_
_entity.id
_entity.type
_entity.pdbx_description
1 polymer ?
#
loop_
_entity_poly.entity_id
_entity_poly.type
_entity_poly.pdbx_seq_one_letter_code
_entity_poly.pdbx_strand_id
1 'polypeptide(L)'
;MEHGLIEEFLRTKGALEIVVEIGRGSASFQDIEDAVLVSSSTVATRLQDGVEKELIEITHRPTDHGTEKRYELTRVGTRVHDRIQEIDVDKTVRKLQRLQRERATDIEQLIGRLNRDKLIIGYEHERNPPAIPEDTIPPEEALGGLEPPSESDQEAAHRKRLEDDLVELDEETDDESED
;
A
#
# COMPACT_ATOMS: atom_id res chain seq x y z
N MET A 1 -27.35 -14.26 16.43
CA MET A 1 -27.20 -13.21 17.45
C MET A 1 -26.77 -11.97 16.69
N GLU A 2 -27.57 -10.91 16.71
CA GLU A 2 -27.15 -9.60 16.21
C GLU A 2 -25.97 -9.15 17.07
N HIS A 3 -24.82 -8.89 16.43
CA HIS A 3 -23.71 -8.24 17.08
C HIS A 3 -24.02 -6.75 17.19
N GLY A 4 -23.72 -6.14 18.35
CA GLY A 4 -23.90 -4.69 18.51
C GLY A 4 -22.90 -3.92 17.63
N LEU A 5 -23.23 -2.70 17.22
CA LEU A 5 -22.40 -1.86 16.33
C LEU A 5 -20.92 -1.76 16.78
N ILE A 6 -20.69 -1.66 18.09
CA ILE A 6 -19.35 -1.60 18.67
C ILE A 6 -18.59 -2.92 18.46
N GLU A 7 -19.25 -4.05 18.66
CA GLU A 7 -18.65 -5.36 18.47
C GLU A 7 -18.31 -5.59 17.00
N GLU A 8 -19.23 -5.24 16.10
CA GLU A 8 -19.00 -5.32 14.66
C GLU A 8 -17.77 -4.51 14.25
N PHE A 9 -17.67 -3.26 14.73
CA PHE A 9 -16.52 -2.40 14.46
C PHE A 9 -15.20 -3.01 14.97
N LEU A 10 -15.13 -3.37 16.25
CA LEU A 10 -13.90 -3.85 16.90
C LEU A 10 -13.41 -5.19 16.36
N ARG A 11 -14.30 -6.02 15.79
CA ARG A 11 -13.91 -7.29 15.14
C ARG A 11 -13.20 -7.08 13.81
N THR A 12 -13.35 -5.91 13.18
CA THR A 12 -12.66 -5.65 11.92
C THR A 12 -11.17 -5.42 12.14
N LYS A 13 -10.35 -5.98 11.24
CA LYS A 13 -8.89 -5.81 11.29
C LYS A 13 -8.54 -4.32 11.26
N GLY A 14 -7.69 -3.89 12.19
CA GLY A 14 -7.20 -2.52 12.28
C GLY A 14 -8.04 -1.59 13.16
N ALA A 15 -9.31 -1.92 13.43
CA ALA A 15 -10.19 -1.03 14.19
C ALA A 15 -9.74 -0.85 15.65
N LEU A 16 -9.25 -1.91 16.27
CA LEU A 16 -8.75 -1.86 17.64
C LEU A 16 -7.51 -0.95 17.74
N GLU A 17 -6.59 -1.07 16.78
CA GLU A 17 -5.40 -0.24 16.69
C GLU A 17 -5.75 1.24 16.46
N ILE A 18 -6.75 1.51 15.61
CA ILE A 18 -7.28 2.87 15.39
C ILE A 18 -7.81 3.47 16.71
N VAL A 19 -8.65 2.74 17.45
CA VAL A 19 -9.21 3.25 18.73
C VAL A 19 -8.10 3.52 19.75
N VAL A 20 -7.10 2.64 19.82
CA VAL A 20 -5.96 2.82 20.73
C VAL A 20 -5.08 4.00 20.32
N GLU A 21 -4.89 4.26 19.03
CA GLU A 21 -4.09 5.39 18.56
C GLU A 21 -4.82 6.72 18.82
N ILE A 22 -6.09 6.82 18.42
CA ILE A 22 -6.91 8.01 18.67
C ILE A 22 -7.08 8.22 20.18
N GLY A 23 -7.27 7.17 20.99
CA GLY A 23 -7.47 7.29 22.44
C GLY A 23 -6.30 7.92 23.22
N ARG A 24 -5.14 8.13 22.59
CA ARG A 24 -4.02 8.90 23.15
C ARG A 24 -4.24 10.42 23.07
N GLY A 25 -5.24 10.88 22.32
CA GLY A 25 -5.56 12.29 22.11
C GLY A 25 -6.32 12.53 20.81
N SER A 26 -5.77 13.38 19.94
CA SER A 26 -6.25 13.55 18.58
C SER A 26 -5.18 13.04 17.61
N ALA A 27 -5.57 12.27 16.60
CA ALA A 27 -4.63 11.70 15.63
C ALA A 27 -4.87 12.28 14.22
N SER A 28 -3.82 12.49 13.44
CA SER A 28 -3.93 12.74 12.00
C SER A 28 -4.20 11.42 11.26
N PHE A 29 -4.52 11.50 9.96
CA PHE A 29 -4.62 10.28 9.15
C PHE A 29 -3.29 9.52 9.10
N GLN A 30 -2.17 10.24 8.97
CA GLN A 30 -0.84 9.64 8.91
C GLN A 30 -0.47 8.92 10.21
N ASP A 31 -0.77 9.53 11.36
CA ASP A 31 -0.52 8.91 12.67
C ASP A 31 -1.22 7.55 12.78
N ILE A 32 -2.44 7.46 12.23
CA ILE A 32 -3.25 6.25 12.25
C ILE A 32 -2.75 5.23 11.22
N GLU A 33 -2.39 5.68 10.03
CA GLU A 33 -1.82 4.83 8.99
C GLU A 33 -0.53 4.13 9.47
N ASP A 34 0.36 4.89 10.11
CA ASP A 34 1.62 4.37 10.66
C ASP A 34 1.40 3.41 11.85
N ALA A 35 0.22 3.47 12.47
CA ALA A 35 -0.14 2.70 13.65
C ALA A 35 -0.83 1.36 13.35
N VAL A 36 -1.30 1.14 12.11
CA VAL A 36 -2.23 0.05 11.76
C VAL A 36 -1.70 -0.79 10.59
N LEU A 37 -1.82 -2.12 10.67
CA LEU A 37 -1.37 -3.05 9.61
C LEU A 37 -2.43 -3.34 8.54
N VAL A 38 -2.98 -2.29 7.94
CA VAL A 38 -3.90 -2.38 6.81
C VAL A 38 -3.53 -1.33 5.77
N SER A 39 -4.04 -1.47 4.54
CA SER A 39 -3.78 -0.46 3.50
C SER A 39 -4.38 0.89 3.91
N SER A 40 -3.86 1.99 3.37
CA SER A 40 -4.40 3.34 3.55
C SER A 40 -5.88 3.42 3.19
N SER A 41 -6.30 2.75 2.11
CA SER A 41 -7.71 2.62 1.72
C SER A 41 -8.55 1.94 2.80
N THR A 42 -8.02 0.88 3.42
CA THR A 42 -8.70 0.21 4.53
C THR A 42 -8.77 1.11 5.76
N VAL A 43 -7.72 1.87 6.08
CA VAL A 43 -7.74 2.86 7.17
C VAL A 43 -8.85 3.88 6.93
N ALA A 44 -8.94 4.42 5.72
CA ALA A 44 -9.98 5.39 5.36
C ALA A 44 -11.39 4.80 5.53
N THR A 45 -11.64 3.58 5.04
CA THR A 45 -12.91 2.88 5.24
C THR A 45 -13.21 2.68 6.73
N ARG A 46 -12.24 2.28 7.56
CA ARG A 46 -12.46 2.07 8.99
C ARG A 46 -12.72 3.36 9.76
N LEU A 47 -12.07 4.46 9.38
CA LEU A 47 -12.35 5.77 9.96
C LEU A 47 -13.77 6.22 9.63
N GLN A 48 -14.20 6.00 8.38
CA GLN A 48 -15.58 6.26 7.96
C GLN A 48 -16.57 5.39 8.75
N ASP A 49 -16.34 4.07 8.84
CA ASP A 49 -17.16 3.15 9.62
C ASP A 49 -17.27 3.57 11.10
N GLY A 50 -16.17 4.04 11.69
CA GLY A 50 -16.11 4.47 13.08
C GLY A 50 -16.86 5.79 13.33
N VAL A 51 -16.89 6.68 12.33
CA VAL A 51 -17.71 7.89 12.35
C VAL A 51 -19.19 7.55 12.24
N GLU A 52 -19.56 6.67 11.31
CA GLU A 52 -20.96 6.23 11.12
C GLU A 52 -21.52 5.51 12.35
N LYS A 53 -20.66 4.81 13.09
CA LYS A 53 -21.02 4.13 14.35
C LYS A 53 -20.88 5.02 15.59
N GLU A 54 -20.68 6.32 15.41
CA GLU A 54 -20.56 7.33 16.48
C GLU A 54 -19.44 7.05 17.50
N LEU A 55 -18.38 6.33 17.09
CA LEU A 55 -17.20 6.05 17.92
C LEU A 55 -16.10 7.09 17.74
N ILE A 56 -16.02 7.66 16.53
CA ILE A 56 -15.00 8.62 16.12
C ILE A 56 -15.69 9.88 15.63
N GLU A 57 -15.10 11.03 15.89
CA GLU A 57 -15.48 12.30 15.28
C GLU A 57 -14.29 12.95 14.57
N ILE A 58 -14.60 13.78 13.57
CA ILE A 58 -13.61 14.50 12.78
C ILE A 58 -13.60 15.95 13.25
N THR A 59 -12.44 16.41 13.74
CA THR A 59 -12.20 17.81 14.09
C THR A 59 -11.22 18.43 13.11
N HIS A 60 -11.27 19.76 12.98
CA HIS A 60 -10.32 20.51 12.16
C HIS A 60 -9.53 21.44 13.06
N ARG A 61 -8.21 21.29 13.07
CA ARG A 61 -7.31 22.12 13.88
C ARG A 61 -6.55 23.11 12.99
N PRO A 62 -6.48 24.40 13.35
CA PRO A 62 -5.65 25.36 12.65
C PRO A 62 -4.17 24.98 12.75
N THR A 63 -3.43 25.14 11.66
CA THR A 63 -1.98 24.98 11.56
C THR A 63 -1.37 26.16 10.81
N ASP A 64 -0.05 26.31 10.84
CA ASP A 64 0.67 27.39 10.16
C ASP A 64 0.44 27.40 8.63
N HIS A 65 0.02 26.27 8.07
CA HIS A 65 -0.22 26.08 6.63
C HIS A 65 -1.69 25.83 6.27
N GLY A 66 -2.62 26.00 7.21
CA GLY A 66 -4.06 25.88 6.95
C GLY A 66 -4.84 25.23 8.08
N THR A 67 -5.68 24.26 7.73
CA THR A 67 -6.39 23.41 8.71
C THR A 67 -6.04 21.96 8.46
N GLU A 68 -5.80 21.23 9.54
CA GLU A 68 -5.49 19.81 9.49
C GLU A 68 -6.67 19.01 10.02
N LYS A 69 -7.06 17.99 9.26
CA LYS A 69 -8.07 17.01 9.66
C LYS A 69 -7.52 16.14 10.79
N ARG A 70 -8.22 16.10 11.92
CA ARG A 70 -7.90 15.30 13.09
C ARG A 70 -9.07 14.38 13.42
N TYR A 71 -8.75 13.21 13.95
CA TYR A 71 -9.71 12.23 14.43
C TYR A 71 -9.63 12.21 15.96
N GLU A 72 -10.80 12.23 16.59
CA GLU A 72 -10.96 12.21 18.05
C GLU A 72 -12.00 11.15 18.42
N LEU A 73 -11.90 10.57 19.62
CA LEU A 73 -12.92 9.64 20.10
C LEU A 73 -14.12 10.42 20.63
N THR A 74 -15.32 9.99 20.26
CA THR A 74 -16.54 10.50 20.91
C THR A 74 -16.58 10.05 22.38
N ARG A 75 -17.61 10.46 23.14
CA ARG A 75 -17.84 9.92 24.49
C ARG A 75 -17.99 8.40 24.51
N VAL A 76 -18.65 7.83 23.49
CA VAL A 76 -18.83 6.38 23.36
C VAL A 76 -17.51 5.72 23.01
N GLY A 77 -16.77 6.26 22.03
CA GLY A 77 -15.43 5.77 21.66
C GLY A 77 -14.46 5.82 22.83
N THR A 78 -14.49 6.90 23.62
CA THR A 78 -13.66 7.06 24.82
C THR A 78 -13.98 5.96 25.83
N ARG A 79 -15.26 5.65 26.06
CA ARG A 79 -15.64 4.57 26.98
C ARG A 79 -15.16 3.20 26.50
N VAL A 80 -15.16 2.96 25.19
CA VAL A 80 -14.59 1.74 24.59
C VAL A 80 -13.08 1.69 24.83
N HIS A 81 -12.38 2.79 24.58
CA HIS A 81 -10.94 2.91 24.83
C HIS A 81 -10.58 2.71 26.30
N ASP A 82 -11.33 3.29 27.24
CA ASP A 82 -11.14 3.08 28.68
C ASP A 82 -11.25 1.59 29.01
N ARG A 83 -12.24 0.90 28.44
CA ARG A 83 -12.42 -0.54 28.66
C ARG A 83 -11.28 -1.37 28.08
N ILE A 84 -10.72 -0.96 26.94
CA ILE A 84 -9.51 -1.56 26.34
C ILE A 84 -8.30 -1.39 27.26
N GLN A 85 -8.14 -0.22 27.89
CA GLN A 85 -7.07 0.04 28.85
C GLN A 85 -7.23 -0.74 30.15
N GLU A 86 -8.45 -0.87 30.68
CA GLU A 86 -8.74 -1.62 31.90
C GLU A 86 -8.29 -3.09 31.82
N ILE A 87 -8.30 -3.67 30.61
CA ILE A 87 -7.89 -5.06 30.36
C ILE A 87 -6.51 -5.18 29.70
N ASP A 88 -5.71 -4.10 29.69
CA ASP A 88 -4.34 -4.07 29.16
C ASP A 88 -4.20 -4.47 27.68
N VAL A 89 -5.29 -4.38 26.90
CA VAL A 89 -5.24 -4.70 25.46
C VAL A 89 -4.45 -3.64 24.69
N ASP A 90 -4.48 -2.38 25.15
CA ASP A 90 -3.67 -1.29 24.62
C ASP A 90 -2.16 -1.61 24.69
N LYS A 91 -1.68 -2.26 25.76
CA LYS A 91 -0.28 -2.67 25.90
C LYS A 91 0.11 -3.70 24.83
N THR A 92 -0.80 -4.60 24.50
CA THR A 92 -0.60 -5.60 23.44
C THR A 92 -0.53 -4.92 22.07
N VAL A 93 -1.43 -3.99 21.79
CA VAL A 93 -1.40 -3.17 20.55
C VAL A 93 -0.08 -2.41 20.44
N ARG A 94 0.36 -1.72 21.49
CA ARG A 94 1.65 -1.00 21.51
C ARG A 94 2.84 -1.92 21.25
N LYS A 95 2.83 -3.13 21.82
CA LYS A 95 3.89 -4.11 21.58
C LYS A 95 3.94 -4.54 20.11
N LEU A 96 2.78 -4.76 19.49
CA LEU A 96 2.69 -5.06 18.06
C LEU A 96 3.24 -3.90 17.22
N GLN A 97 2.82 -2.67 17.50
CA GLN A 97 3.33 -1.47 16.82
C GLN A 97 4.85 -1.35 16.93
N ARG A 98 5.44 -1.64 18.10
CA ARG A 98 6.90 -1.62 18.27
C ARG A 98 7.60 -2.66 17.40
N LEU A 99 7.13 -3.91 17.43
CA LEU A 99 7.68 -5.00 16.61
C LEU A 99 7.57 -4.72 15.12
N GLN A 100 6.53 -3.99 14.69
CA GLN A 100 6.37 -3.59 13.30
C GLN A 100 7.42 -2.57 12.87
N ARG A 101 7.68 -1.56 13.71
CA ARG A 101 8.73 -0.56 13.44
C ARG A 101 10.10 -1.22 13.39
N GLU A 102 10.39 -2.13 14.34
CA GLU A 102 11.62 -2.94 14.33
C GLU A 102 11.77 -3.72 13.01
N ARG A 103 10.71 -4.43 12.60
CA ARG A 103 10.70 -5.17 11.31
C ARG A 103 10.91 -4.25 10.10
N ALA A 104 10.29 -3.08 10.07
CA ALA A 104 10.45 -2.13 8.96
C ALA A 104 11.90 -1.65 8.84
N THR A 105 12.52 -1.30 9.97
CA THR A 105 13.94 -0.94 10.04
C THR A 105 14.86 -2.08 9.57
N ASP A 106 14.58 -3.32 9.97
CA ASP A 106 15.38 -4.48 9.55
C ASP A 106 15.31 -4.71 8.03
N ILE A 107 14.13 -4.53 7.44
CA ILE A 107 13.92 -4.63 5.98
C ILE A 107 14.69 -3.53 5.26
N GLU A 108 14.61 -2.28 5.72
CA GLU A 108 15.34 -1.16 5.12
C GLU A 108 16.85 -1.39 5.16
N GLN A 109 17.38 -1.88 6.28
CA GLN A 109 18.79 -2.25 6.40
C GLN A 109 19.17 -3.38 5.44
N LEU A 110 18.31 -4.39 5.26
CA LEU A 110 18.53 -5.48 4.32
C LEU A 110 18.58 -4.96 2.87
N ILE A 111 17.61 -4.12 2.47
CA ILE A 111 17.58 -3.49 1.15
C ILE A 111 18.86 -2.68 0.91
N GLY A 112 19.29 -1.90 1.91
CA GLY A 112 20.54 -1.14 1.83
C GLY A 112 21.81 -1.99 1.73
N ARG A 113 21.80 -3.23 2.27
CA ARG A 113 22.90 -4.20 2.06
C ARG A 113 22.85 -4.79 0.66
N LEU A 114 21.68 -5.28 0.23
CA LEU A 114 21.51 -5.88 -1.11
C LEU A 114 21.85 -4.90 -2.24
N ASN A 115 21.48 -3.62 -2.09
CA ASN A 115 21.85 -2.59 -3.07
C ASN A 115 23.36 -2.34 -3.14
N ARG A 116 24.08 -2.45 -2.01
CA ARG A 116 25.55 -2.37 -1.99
C ARG A 116 26.18 -3.60 -2.63
N ASP A 117 25.67 -4.79 -2.34
CA ASP A 117 26.17 -6.04 -2.93
C ASP A 117 25.98 -6.04 -4.45
N LYS A 118 24.83 -5.56 -4.94
CA LYS A 118 24.59 -5.37 -6.39
C LYS A 118 25.62 -4.45 -7.04
N LEU A 119 25.99 -3.35 -6.37
CA LEU A 119 27.02 -2.44 -6.88
C LEU A 119 28.37 -3.17 -6.98
N ILE A 120 28.76 -3.93 -5.96
CA ILE A 120 30.03 -4.69 -5.96
C ILE A 120 30.05 -5.71 -7.11
N ILE A 121 28.99 -6.51 -7.25
CA ILE A 121 28.89 -7.52 -8.32
C ILE A 121 28.90 -6.85 -9.70
N GLY A 122 28.22 -5.72 -9.87
CA GLY A 122 28.24 -4.94 -11.11
C GLY A 122 29.63 -4.40 -11.44
N TYR A 123 30.34 -3.86 -10.45
CA TYR A 123 31.72 -3.40 -10.60
C TYR A 123 32.70 -4.54 -10.92
N GLU A 124 32.50 -5.74 -10.36
CA GLU A 124 33.30 -6.92 -10.70
C GLU A 124 33.07 -7.39 -12.14
N HIS A 125 31.84 -7.29 -12.65
CA HIS A 125 31.49 -7.64 -14.04
C HIS A 125 32.11 -6.68 -15.06
N GLU A 126 32.17 -5.37 -14.77
CA GLU A 126 32.81 -4.38 -15.64
C GLU A 126 34.34 -4.48 -15.64
N ARG A 127 34.94 -4.83 -14.50
CA ARG A 127 36.41 -4.89 -14.35
C ARG A 127 37.00 -6.22 -14.80
N ASN A 128 36.20 -7.28 -14.81
CA ASN A 128 36.60 -8.60 -15.24
C ASN A 128 35.44 -9.24 -16.02
N PRO A 129 35.16 -8.77 -17.26
CA PRO A 129 34.12 -9.35 -18.09
C PRO A 129 34.41 -10.85 -18.24
N PRO A 130 33.40 -11.73 -18.13
CA PRO A 130 33.62 -13.15 -18.34
C PRO A 130 34.26 -13.35 -19.72
N ALA A 131 35.41 -14.00 -19.75
CA ALA A 131 36.05 -14.40 -21.00
C ALA A 131 35.11 -15.38 -21.69
N ILE A 132 34.35 -14.90 -22.67
CA ILE A 132 33.55 -15.75 -23.54
C ILE A 132 34.57 -16.60 -24.32
N PRO A 133 34.58 -17.94 -24.18
CA PRO A 133 35.43 -18.79 -25.00
C PRO A 133 35.06 -18.57 -26.47
N GLU A 134 36.03 -18.25 -27.34
CA GLU A 134 35.80 -18.02 -28.77
C GLU A 134 35.07 -19.18 -29.46
N ASP A 135 35.12 -20.39 -28.90
CA ASP A 135 34.40 -21.59 -29.39
C ASP A 135 32.87 -21.56 -29.21
N THR A 136 32.31 -20.55 -28.53
CA THR A 136 30.84 -20.39 -28.38
C THR A 136 30.20 -19.41 -29.36
N ILE A 137 30.99 -18.76 -30.23
CA ILE A 137 30.45 -17.88 -31.28
C ILE A 137 30.13 -18.77 -32.50
N PRO A 138 28.85 -18.95 -32.88
CA PRO A 138 28.52 -19.64 -34.12
C PRO A 138 29.12 -18.85 -35.30
N PRO A 139 29.60 -19.51 -36.37
CA PRO A 139 30.03 -18.80 -37.58
C PRO A 139 28.89 -17.90 -38.08
N GLU A 140 29.21 -16.68 -38.54
CA GLU A 140 28.24 -15.65 -38.98
C GLU A 140 27.20 -16.19 -39.99
N GLU A 141 27.52 -17.26 -40.71
CA GLU A 141 26.65 -17.95 -41.65
C GLU A 141 25.46 -18.70 -41.00
N ALA A 142 25.48 -18.93 -39.69
CA ALA A 142 24.38 -19.59 -38.95
C ALA A 142 23.35 -18.60 -38.36
N LEU A 143 23.63 -17.30 -38.41
CA LEU A 143 22.64 -16.26 -38.08
C LEU A 143 21.77 -16.04 -39.30
N GLY A 144 20.73 -16.86 -39.45
CA GLY A 144 19.65 -16.60 -40.38
C GLY A 144 19.16 -15.17 -40.15
N GLY A 145 19.35 -14.32 -41.17
CA GLY A 145 19.03 -12.90 -41.12
C GLY A 145 17.56 -12.70 -40.77
N LEU A 146 17.29 -12.42 -39.51
CA LEU A 146 16.09 -11.71 -39.12
C LEU A 146 16.36 -10.26 -39.51
N GLU A 147 16.00 -9.90 -40.74
CA GLU A 147 15.87 -8.49 -41.08
C GLU A 147 14.97 -7.85 -40.01
N PRO A 148 15.39 -6.73 -39.40
CA PRO A 148 14.53 -6.02 -38.48
C PRO A 148 13.19 -5.73 -39.19
N PRO A 149 12.05 -5.89 -38.49
CA PRO A 149 10.73 -5.69 -39.10
C PRO A 149 10.67 -4.32 -39.77
N SER A 150 10.17 -4.31 -41.01
CA SER A 150 10.15 -3.10 -41.83
C SER A 150 9.34 -2.00 -41.13
N GLU A 151 9.59 -0.74 -41.47
CA GLU A 151 8.88 0.41 -40.89
C GLU A 151 7.35 0.27 -41.04
N SER A 152 6.91 -0.37 -42.12
CA SER A 152 5.51 -0.74 -42.37
C SER A 152 4.96 -1.76 -41.36
N ASP A 153 5.76 -2.74 -40.94
CA ASP A 153 5.35 -3.76 -39.97
C ASP A 153 5.24 -3.17 -38.56
N GLN A 154 6.11 -2.21 -38.24
CA GLN A 154 6.09 -1.48 -36.97
C GLN A 154 4.87 -0.56 -36.87
N GLU A 155 4.52 0.15 -37.96
CA GLU A 155 3.30 0.96 -38.00
C GLU A 155 2.03 0.12 -37.92
N ALA A 156 1.99 -1.06 -38.56
CA ALA A 156 0.86 -1.97 -38.47
C ALA A 156 0.67 -2.49 -37.04
N ALA A 157 1.77 -2.84 -36.35
CA ALA A 157 1.72 -3.28 -34.95
C ALA A 157 1.31 -2.15 -33.99
N HIS A 158 1.78 -0.93 -34.22
CA HIS A 158 1.38 0.23 -33.43
C HIS A 158 -0.11 0.59 -33.63
N ARG A 159 -0.59 0.53 -34.87
CA ARG A 159 -2.00 0.78 -35.20
C ARG A 159 -2.92 -0.27 -34.61
N LYS A 160 -2.54 -1.54 -34.67
CA LYS A 160 -3.30 -2.63 -34.06
C LYS A 160 -3.43 -2.46 -32.54
N ARG A 161 -2.35 -2.04 -31.85
CA ARG A 161 -2.42 -1.74 -30.41
C ARG A 161 -3.40 -0.60 -30.08
N LEU A 162 -3.42 0.45 -30.91
CA LEU A 162 -4.37 1.56 -30.76
C LEU A 162 -5.82 1.14 -31.03
N GLU A 163 -6.04 0.20 -31.96
CA GLU A 163 -7.38 -0.36 -32.21
C GLU A 163 -7.83 -1.28 -31.06
N ASP A 164 -6.94 -2.14 -30.54
CA ASP A 164 -7.24 -3.00 -29.38
C ASP A 164 -7.57 -2.16 -28.13
N ASP A 165 -6.84 -1.08 -27.86
CA ASP A 165 -7.11 -0.15 -26.74
C ASP A 165 -8.41 0.65 -26.93
N LEU A 166 -8.88 0.86 -28.16
CA LEU A 166 -10.13 1.58 -28.44
C LEU A 166 -11.36 0.68 -28.33
N VAL A 167 -11.22 -0.62 -28.62
CA VAL A 167 -12.30 -1.62 -28.46
C VAL A 167 -12.59 -1.90 -26.98
N GLU A 168 -11.60 -1.80 -26.08
CA GLU A 168 -11.80 -1.93 -24.63
C GLU A 168 -12.62 -0.78 -24.01
N LEU A 169 -12.78 0.36 -24.69
CA LEU A 169 -13.52 1.51 -24.19
C LEU A 169 -15.01 1.55 -24.59
N ASP A 170 -15.43 0.73 -25.57
CA ASP A 170 -16.83 0.65 -26.02
C ASP A 170 -17.63 -0.49 -25.34
N GLU A 171 -16.98 -1.37 -24.54
CA GLU A 171 -17.68 -2.43 -23.79
C GLU A 171 -18.09 -2.04 -22.34
N GLU A 172 -17.82 -0.81 -21.88
CA GLU A 172 -18.21 -0.32 -20.54
C GLU A 172 -19.35 0.72 -20.52
N THR A 173 -20.07 0.92 -21.63
CA THR A 173 -21.34 1.67 -21.60
C THR A 173 -22.43 0.94 -22.37
N ASP A 174 -23.09 -0.01 -21.69
CA ASP A 174 -24.53 -0.27 -21.81
C ASP A 174 -24.89 -1.46 -20.92
N ASP A 175 -25.33 -1.21 -19.68
CA ASP A 175 -26.58 -1.82 -19.23
C ASP A 175 -27.23 -1.05 -18.06
N GLU A 176 -28.56 -1.12 -18.01
CA GLU A 176 -29.49 -0.59 -17.01
C GLU A 176 -30.01 0.85 -17.17
N SER A 177 -30.73 1.08 -18.28
CA SER A 177 -32.02 1.78 -18.16
C SER A 177 -33.09 0.77 -17.74
N GLU A 178 -33.48 0.82 -16.46
CA GLU A 178 -34.63 0.10 -15.89
C GLU A 178 -35.96 0.58 -16.52
N ASP A 179 -36.82 -0.39 -16.85
CA ASP A 179 -38.26 -0.26 -17.13
C ASP A 179 -39.06 -0.58 -15.86
#